data_AF-A0A0F8ZVC9-F1
#
_entry.id   AF-A0A0F8ZVC9-F1
#
_cell.length_a   1.000
_cell.length_b   1.000
_cell.length_c   1.000
_cell.angle_alpha   90.00
_cell.angle_beta   90.00
_cell.angle_gamma   90.00
#
_symmetry.space_group_name_H-M   'P 1'
#
loop_
_entity.id
_entity.type
_entity.pdbx_description
1 polymer ?
#
loop_
_entity_poly.entity_id
_entity_poly.type
_entity_poly.pdbx_seq_one_letter_code
_entity_poly.pdbx_strand_id
1 'polypeptide(L)'
;MKALSETEVKTEVEESPKTEEVEAKAIVEEKVAEKPETKVKAEPKGETKTEQPEKWGIVHIFSSFNNTIVHMTDLTGAETVAISSGGIHVNADRYESSPFAAMKAANAVAEAIKTKGFTGFHIRVRAVGGVGSRVPGPGAQAAIRALARGGFKIGRIDDVTPIPHDTTRKKGGKRGRRV
;
A
#
# COMPACT_ATOMS: atom_id res chain seq x y z
N MET A 1 27.49 61.81 -7.26
CA MET A 1 26.40 60.81 -7.31
C MET A 1 26.14 60.32 -5.88
N LYS A 2 24.91 59.87 -5.55
CA LYS A 2 24.36 59.56 -4.19
C LYS A 2 25.30 58.69 -3.30
N ALA A 3 25.50 58.82 -1.97
CA ALA A 3 24.66 59.18 -0.79
C ALA A 3 23.84 57.96 -0.24
N LEU A 4 23.84 57.53 1.05
CA LEU A 4 24.39 57.95 2.39
C LEU A 4 24.95 56.69 3.16
N SER A 5 25.78 56.71 4.23
CA SER A 5 25.56 56.93 5.70
C SER A 5 24.21 56.44 6.30
N GLU A 6 24.06 55.84 7.51
CA GLU A 6 24.94 55.52 8.67
C GLU A 6 24.23 54.49 9.64
N THR A 7 24.97 53.81 10.55
CA THR A 7 24.63 53.19 11.90
C THR A 7 23.29 52.42 12.15
N GLU A 8 23.17 51.23 12.79
CA GLU A 8 23.68 50.56 14.03
C GLU A 8 22.74 50.58 15.29
N VAL A 9 22.89 49.60 16.21
CA VAL A 9 22.23 49.41 17.56
C VAL A 9 20.78 48.81 17.50
N LYS A 10 20.27 47.74 18.18
CA LYS A 10 20.26 47.20 19.58
C LYS A 10 19.25 47.90 20.54
N THR A 11 18.59 47.30 21.56
CA THR A 11 18.63 45.94 22.19
C THR A 11 17.28 45.57 22.87
N GLU A 12 17.15 44.33 23.41
CA GLU A 12 16.40 43.81 24.60
C GLU A 12 15.16 44.55 25.20
N VAL A 13 13.98 43.90 25.38
CA VAL A 13 13.44 43.15 26.57
C VAL A 13 12.85 44.00 27.73
N GLU A 14 11.52 43.91 27.91
CA GLU A 14 10.71 44.07 29.16
C GLU A 14 9.57 43.02 29.06
N GLU A 15 9.24 42.11 29.98
CA GLU A 15 8.98 42.10 31.44
C GLU A 15 7.50 42.37 31.83
N SER A 16 7.06 41.78 32.96
CA SER A 16 5.67 41.58 33.41
C SER A 16 5.46 42.23 34.81
N PRO A 17 4.49 41.82 35.65
CA PRO A 17 3.02 41.94 35.64
C PRO A 17 2.47 42.82 36.81
N LYS A 18 1.14 43.04 36.94
CA LYS A 18 0.32 42.86 38.19
C LYS A 18 -1.05 43.57 38.25
N THR A 19 -1.99 42.86 38.89
CA THR A 19 -3.14 43.28 39.74
C THR A 19 -4.11 44.40 39.33
N GLU A 20 -5.40 44.05 39.31
CA GLU A 20 -6.40 44.61 40.24
C GLU A 20 -7.47 43.55 40.57
N GLU A 21 -7.52 43.12 41.84
CA GLU A 21 -8.75 42.66 42.54
C GLU A 21 -9.45 43.97 43.02
N VAL A 22 -10.71 44.09 43.45
CA VAL A 22 -11.71 43.24 44.13
C VAL A 22 -13.09 43.86 43.78
N GLU A 23 -14.18 43.13 43.53
CA GLU A 23 -15.36 42.96 44.41
C GLU A 23 -16.49 42.34 43.56
N ALA A 24 -17.38 41.45 44.03
CA ALA A 24 -17.61 40.98 45.39
C ALA A 24 -17.85 39.45 45.45
N LYS A 25 -17.58 38.85 46.62
CA LYS A 25 -17.87 37.44 46.96
C LYS A 25 -19.27 37.26 47.55
N ALA A 26 -19.68 35.98 47.62
CA ALA A 26 -20.82 35.34 48.29
C ALA A 26 -21.95 34.97 47.30
N ILE A 27 -22.57 33.79 47.33
CA ILE A 27 -22.85 32.84 48.44
C ILE A 27 -22.71 31.39 47.88
N VAL A 28 -21.75 30.57 48.36
CA VAL A 28 -21.89 29.41 49.29
C VAL A 28 -22.64 28.16 48.76
N GLU A 29 -21.87 27.07 48.66
CA GLU A 29 -22.17 25.62 48.82
C GLU A 29 -23.38 24.91 48.16
N GLU A 30 -23.02 23.95 47.30
CA GLU A 30 -23.50 22.55 47.25
C GLU A 30 -25.01 22.24 47.39
N LYS A 31 -25.66 21.90 46.26
CA LYS A 31 -26.67 20.81 46.19
C LYS A 31 -27.05 20.35 44.76
N VAL A 32 -26.70 19.08 44.48
CA VAL A 32 -27.59 18.00 43.99
C VAL A 32 -28.35 18.12 42.64
N ALA A 33 -28.14 17.07 41.83
CA ALA A 33 -29.01 16.42 40.84
C ALA A 33 -29.10 16.91 39.38
N GLU A 34 -28.97 15.90 38.51
CA GLU A 34 -28.93 15.90 37.06
C GLU A 34 -30.29 16.07 36.33
N LYS A 35 -30.17 16.54 35.06
CA LYS A 35 -30.92 16.13 33.85
C LYS A 35 -32.46 16.28 33.76
N PRO A 36 -32.92 17.06 32.77
CA PRO A 36 -34.10 16.74 31.96
C PRO A 36 -33.71 15.98 30.68
N GLU A 37 -34.45 14.93 30.35
CA GLU A 37 -34.19 14.07 29.18
C GLU A 37 -34.49 14.79 27.84
N THR A 38 -33.62 14.64 26.85
CA THR A 38 -33.90 15.05 25.46
C THR A 38 -33.89 13.85 24.50
N LYS A 39 -34.94 13.81 23.67
CA LYS A 39 -35.32 12.71 22.77
C LYS A 39 -34.19 12.28 21.83
N VAL A 40 -33.78 11.01 21.90
CA VAL A 40 -32.89 10.41 20.90
C VAL A 40 -33.69 10.03 19.64
N LYS A 41 -33.24 10.53 18.49
CA LYS A 41 -33.79 10.15 17.17
C LYS A 41 -33.49 8.68 16.88
N ALA A 42 -34.45 7.98 16.28
CA ALA A 42 -34.20 6.66 15.73
C ALA A 42 -33.22 6.73 14.55
N GLU A 43 -32.15 5.92 14.60
CA GLU A 43 -31.25 5.72 13.48
C GLU A 43 -31.87 4.77 12.44
N PRO A 44 -31.70 5.00 11.13
CA PRO A 44 -32.20 4.09 10.12
C PRO A 44 -31.38 2.80 10.10
N LYS A 45 -32.04 1.64 10.28
CA LYS A 45 -31.41 0.32 10.12
C LYS A 45 -30.78 0.22 8.74
N GLY A 46 -29.47 0.00 8.70
CA GLY A 46 -28.75 -0.25 7.44
C GLY A 46 -29.28 -1.48 6.72
N GLU A 47 -29.44 -1.35 5.40
CA GLU A 47 -29.89 -2.44 4.54
C GLU A 47 -28.92 -3.63 4.61
N THR A 48 -29.44 -4.80 4.98
CA THR A 48 -28.69 -6.05 4.93
C THR A 48 -28.39 -6.39 3.47
N LYS A 49 -27.19 -6.03 3.01
CA LYS A 49 -26.66 -6.48 1.72
C LYS A 49 -26.72 -8.00 1.66
N THR A 50 -27.54 -8.53 0.76
CA THR A 50 -27.57 -9.95 0.41
C THR A 50 -26.15 -10.42 0.12
N GLU A 51 -25.67 -11.41 0.86
CA GLU A 51 -24.31 -11.91 0.73
C GLU A 51 -24.14 -12.55 -0.65
N GLN A 52 -23.53 -11.82 -1.58
CA GLN A 52 -23.15 -12.38 -2.87
C GLN A 52 -22.08 -13.46 -2.63
N PRO A 53 -22.17 -14.62 -3.30
CA PRO A 53 -21.23 -15.71 -3.08
C PRO A 53 -19.80 -15.25 -3.36
N GLU A 54 -18.91 -15.48 -2.40
CA GLU A 54 -17.53 -15.01 -2.49
C GLU A 54 -16.79 -15.66 -3.67
N LYS A 55 -16.39 -14.84 -4.64
CA LYS A 55 -15.57 -15.28 -5.77
C LYS A 55 -14.10 -15.12 -5.42
N TRP A 56 -13.43 -16.25 -5.24
CA TRP A 56 -12.00 -16.37 -4.98
C TRP A 56 -11.23 -16.75 -6.26
N GLY A 57 -9.96 -16.35 -6.34
CA GLY A 57 -9.04 -16.76 -7.40
C GLY A 57 -7.59 -16.66 -6.94
N ILE A 58 -6.64 -16.73 -7.89
CA ILE A 58 -5.21 -16.81 -7.59
C ILE A 58 -4.44 -15.74 -8.37
N VAL A 59 -3.71 -14.88 -7.65
CA VAL A 59 -2.77 -13.94 -8.25
C VAL A 59 -1.36 -14.54 -8.25
N HIS A 60 -0.88 -14.91 -9.42
CA HIS A 60 0.50 -15.24 -9.69
C HIS A 60 1.33 -13.96 -9.89
N ILE A 61 2.25 -13.68 -8.97
CA ILE A 61 3.20 -12.56 -9.06
C ILE A 61 4.56 -13.13 -9.46
N PHE A 62 4.86 -13.09 -10.76
CA PHE A 62 6.20 -13.41 -11.23
C PHE A 62 7.09 -12.17 -11.13
N SER A 63 8.10 -12.17 -10.27
CA SER A 63 9.02 -11.03 -10.14
C SER A 63 10.46 -11.46 -10.37
N SER A 64 11.03 -10.95 -11.45
CA SER A 64 12.44 -11.08 -11.81
C SER A 64 13.16 -9.74 -11.66
N PHE A 65 14.48 -9.73 -11.77
CA PHE A 65 15.26 -8.47 -11.79
C PHE A 65 15.05 -7.63 -13.06
N ASN A 66 14.47 -8.20 -14.11
CA ASN A 66 14.25 -7.51 -15.38
C ASN A 66 12.80 -7.03 -15.52
N ASN A 67 11.81 -7.86 -15.17
CA ASN A 67 10.39 -7.54 -15.29
C ASN A 67 9.57 -8.16 -14.13
N THR A 68 8.45 -7.52 -13.78
CA THR A 68 7.42 -8.07 -12.87
C THR A 68 6.09 -8.23 -13.60
N ILE A 69 5.50 -9.41 -13.54
CA ILE A 69 4.23 -9.77 -14.17
C ILE A 69 3.23 -10.12 -13.07
N VAL A 70 2.05 -9.49 -13.13
CA VAL A 70 0.90 -9.78 -12.28
C VAL A 70 -0.14 -10.48 -13.15
N HIS A 71 -0.45 -11.72 -12.80
CA HIS A 71 -1.34 -12.58 -13.57
C HIS A 71 -2.39 -13.16 -12.62
N MET A 72 -3.67 -12.86 -12.86
CA MET A 72 -4.79 -13.38 -12.10
C MET A 72 -5.46 -14.51 -12.87
N THR A 73 -5.70 -15.61 -12.17
CA THR A 73 -6.39 -16.80 -12.66
C THR A 73 -7.54 -17.20 -11.73
N ASP A 74 -8.34 -18.16 -12.19
CA ASP A 74 -9.28 -18.89 -11.36
C ASP A 74 -8.57 -19.79 -10.32
N LEU A 75 -9.32 -20.56 -9.53
CA LEU A 75 -8.75 -21.46 -8.51
C LEU A 75 -8.01 -22.68 -9.09
N THR A 76 -8.36 -23.14 -10.30
CA THR A 76 -7.63 -24.22 -10.98
C THR A 76 -6.32 -23.71 -11.60
N GLY A 77 -6.25 -22.42 -11.93
CA GLY A 77 -5.09 -21.81 -12.60
C GLY A 77 -5.11 -21.95 -14.12
N ALA A 78 -6.19 -22.51 -14.70
CA ALA A 78 -6.32 -22.72 -16.14
C ALA A 78 -6.86 -21.48 -16.88
N GLU A 79 -7.84 -20.78 -16.30
CA GLU A 79 -8.48 -19.63 -16.94
C GLU A 79 -7.85 -18.31 -16.48
N THR A 80 -7.42 -17.49 -17.45
CA THR A 80 -6.81 -16.18 -17.17
C THR A 80 -7.88 -15.10 -17.04
N VAL A 81 -7.96 -14.51 -15.85
CA VAL A 81 -8.86 -13.39 -15.55
C VAL A 81 -8.28 -12.08 -16.05
N ALA A 82 -7.02 -11.80 -15.75
CA ALA A 82 -6.31 -10.58 -16.15
C ALA A 82 -4.80 -10.80 -16.11
N ILE A 83 -4.07 -10.14 -17.00
CA ILE A 83 -2.60 -10.15 -17.01
C ILE A 83 -2.07 -8.76 -17.29
N SER A 84 -1.05 -8.35 -16.56
CA SER A 84 -0.30 -7.11 -16.83
C SER A 84 1.15 -7.26 -16.41
N SER A 85 2.07 -6.69 -17.18
CA SER A 85 3.51 -6.68 -16.88
C SER A 85 4.00 -5.26 -16.70
N GLY A 86 5.12 -5.08 -15.99
CA GLY A 86 5.71 -3.76 -15.77
C GLY A 86 5.97 -3.01 -17.07
N GLY A 87 6.47 -3.70 -18.11
CA GLY A 87 6.79 -3.13 -19.42
C GLY A 87 5.59 -2.62 -20.24
N ILE A 88 4.35 -2.99 -19.90
CA ILE A 88 3.17 -2.34 -20.51
C ILE A 88 2.99 -0.90 -19.98
N HIS A 89 3.53 -0.60 -18.80
CA HIS A 89 3.32 0.67 -18.08
C HIS A 89 4.51 1.63 -18.09
N VAL A 90 5.65 1.21 -18.64
CA VAL A 90 6.88 2.01 -18.75
C VAL A 90 7.56 1.80 -20.10
N ASN A 91 7.95 2.90 -20.75
CA ASN A 91 8.53 2.89 -22.09
C ASN A 91 10.05 2.58 -22.12
N ALA A 92 10.65 2.23 -20.98
CA ALA A 92 12.10 2.06 -20.86
C ALA A 92 12.42 0.74 -20.15
N ASP A 93 13.11 -0.16 -20.86
CA ASP A 93 13.40 -1.54 -20.48
C ASP A 93 13.98 -1.66 -19.06
N ARG A 94 14.87 -0.73 -18.68
CA ARG A 94 15.51 -0.69 -17.36
C ARG A 94 14.55 -0.49 -16.18
N TYR A 95 13.32 -0.03 -16.44
CA TYR A 95 12.30 0.24 -15.43
C TYR A 95 11.21 -0.83 -15.35
N GLU A 96 11.23 -1.86 -16.20
CA GLU A 96 10.23 -2.94 -16.20
C GLU A 96 10.11 -3.69 -14.86
N SER A 97 11.22 -3.88 -14.13
CA SER A 97 11.23 -4.48 -12.79
C SER A 97 11.00 -3.48 -11.66
N SER A 98 10.89 -2.18 -11.96
CA SER A 98 10.82 -1.14 -10.94
C SER A 98 9.57 -1.30 -10.05
N PRO A 99 9.65 -0.94 -8.76
CA PRO A 99 8.49 -0.92 -7.86
C PRO A 99 7.31 -0.10 -8.42
N PHE A 100 7.60 0.99 -9.14
CA PHE A 100 6.60 1.85 -9.78
C PHE A 100 5.85 1.13 -10.92
N ALA A 101 6.58 0.44 -11.81
CA ALA A 101 5.97 -0.35 -12.89
C ALA A 101 5.12 -1.50 -12.32
N ALA A 102 5.62 -2.18 -11.29
CA ALA A 102 4.89 -3.24 -10.59
C ALA A 102 3.60 -2.74 -9.91
N MET A 103 3.62 -1.55 -9.31
CA MET A 103 2.41 -0.92 -8.74
C MET A 103 1.37 -0.60 -9.81
N LYS A 104 1.78 -0.05 -10.96
CA LYS A 104 0.85 0.20 -12.08
C LYS A 104 0.24 -1.08 -12.64
N ALA A 105 1.06 -2.12 -12.85
CA ALA A 105 0.59 -3.43 -13.30
C ALA A 105 -0.43 -4.05 -12.34
N ALA A 106 -0.16 -3.97 -11.03
CA ALA A 106 -1.08 -4.44 -9.99
C ALA A 106 -2.39 -3.63 -9.95
N ASN A 107 -2.35 -2.31 -10.13
CA ASN A 107 -3.56 -1.47 -10.18
C ASN A 107 -4.44 -1.79 -11.41
N ALA A 108 -3.84 -1.92 -12.60
CA ALA A 108 -4.57 -2.29 -13.81
C ALA A 108 -5.25 -3.68 -13.69
N VAL A 109 -4.56 -4.63 -13.07
CA VAL A 109 -5.16 -5.94 -12.73
C VAL A 109 -6.27 -5.80 -11.68
N ALA A 110 -6.07 -5.00 -10.64
CA ALA A 110 -7.08 -4.74 -9.61
C ALA A 110 -8.37 -4.13 -10.19
N GLU A 111 -8.26 -3.19 -11.14
CA GLU A 111 -9.40 -2.60 -11.84
C GLU A 111 -10.14 -3.63 -12.71
N ALA A 112 -9.42 -4.43 -13.50
CA ALA A 112 -10.00 -5.50 -14.31
C ALA A 112 -10.70 -6.59 -13.47
N ILE A 113 -10.16 -6.90 -12.29
CA ILE A 113 -10.73 -7.87 -11.34
C ILE A 113 -12.02 -7.33 -10.68
N LYS A 114 -12.07 -6.04 -10.33
CA LYS A 114 -13.28 -5.39 -9.76
C LYS A 114 -14.48 -5.51 -10.69
N THR A 115 -14.29 -5.20 -11.98
CA THR A 115 -15.33 -5.31 -13.00
C THR A 115 -15.85 -6.74 -13.18
N LYS A 116 -15.03 -7.76 -12.86
CA LYS A 116 -15.39 -9.19 -12.92
C LYS A 116 -16.01 -9.73 -11.62
N GLY A 117 -16.05 -8.93 -10.56
CA GLY A 117 -16.76 -9.25 -9.31
C GLY A 117 -16.05 -10.27 -8.41
N PHE A 118 -14.72 -10.36 -8.44
CA PHE A 118 -13.99 -11.15 -7.43
C PHE A 118 -13.93 -10.41 -6.08
N THR A 119 -14.07 -11.15 -4.99
CA THR A 119 -14.08 -10.62 -3.61
C THR A 119 -12.72 -10.76 -2.92
N GLY A 120 -11.94 -11.77 -3.29
CA GLY A 120 -10.63 -12.05 -2.70
C GLY A 120 -9.76 -12.96 -3.57
N PHE A 121 -8.50 -13.12 -3.16
CA PHE A 121 -7.56 -14.01 -3.84
C PHE A 121 -6.44 -14.52 -2.94
N HIS A 122 -5.85 -15.64 -3.35
CA HIS A 122 -4.57 -16.12 -2.85
C HIS A 122 -3.43 -15.55 -3.68
N ILE A 123 -2.29 -15.26 -3.06
CA ILE A 123 -1.11 -14.72 -3.74
C ILE A 123 -0.05 -15.82 -3.85
N ARG A 124 0.45 -16.07 -5.05
CA ARG A 124 1.56 -16.97 -5.33
C ARG A 124 2.72 -16.17 -5.89
N VAL A 125 3.73 -15.91 -5.06
CA VAL A 125 4.95 -15.19 -5.45
C VAL A 125 5.90 -16.16 -6.14
N ARG A 126 6.51 -15.75 -7.26
CA ARG A 126 7.44 -16.60 -8.01
C ARG A 126 8.66 -15.79 -8.47
N ALA A 127 9.84 -16.13 -7.96
CA ALA A 127 11.10 -15.71 -8.56
C ALA A 127 11.45 -16.55 -9.79
N VAL A 128 12.57 -16.25 -10.46
CA VAL A 128 13.04 -17.03 -11.63
C VAL A 128 13.27 -18.50 -11.28
N GLY A 129 13.86 -18.77 -10.12
CA GLY A 129 14.12 -20.10 -9.58
C GLY A 129 15.01 -20.98 -10.47
N GLY A 130 14.95 -22.29 -10.26
CA GLY A 130 15.79 -23.27 -10.96
C GLY A 130 17.28 -23.00 -10.74
N VAL A 131 18.02 -22.83 -11.85
CA VAL A 131 19.43 -22.41 -11.86
C VAL A 131 19.64 -20.89 -11.73
N GLY A 132 18.55 -20.12 -11.77
CA GLY A 132 18.53 -18.65 -11.75
C GLY A 132 18.67 -18.05 -10.35
N SER A 133 18.00 -16.92 -10.12
CA SER A 133 17.82 -16.35 -8.78
C SER A 133 16.60 -16.97 -8.11
N ARG A 134 16.78 -17.42 -6.87
CA ARG A 134 15.67 -17.79 -5.97
C ARG A 134 15.06 -16.59 -5.25
N VAL A 135 15.79 -15.47 -5.18
CA VAL A 135 15.29 -14.22 -4.57
C VAL A 135 14.32 -13.54 -5.55
N PRO A 136 13.09 -13.19 -5.12
CA PRO A 136 12.15 -12.41 -5.93
C PRO A 136 12.71 -11.03 -6.31
N GLY A 137 12.28 -10.52 -7.47
CA GLY A 137 12.62 -9.18 -7.91
C GLY A 137 12.06 -8.06 -7.02
N PRO A 138 12.56 -6.81 -7.17
CA PRO A 138 12.15 -5.67 -6.34
C PRO A 138 10.67 -5.29 -6.51
N GLY A 139 10.03 -5.70 -7.62
CA GLY A 139 8.61 -5.45 -7.86
C GLY A 139 7.65 -6.32 -7.03
N ALA A 140 8.09 -7.46 -6.47
CA ALA A 140 7.21 -8.39 -5.75
C ALA A 140 6.46 -7.72 -4.59
N GLN A 141 7.20 -7.11 -3.66
CA GLN A 141 6.63 -6.45 -2.48
C GLN A 141 5.77 -5.24 -2.83
N ALA A 142 6.11 -4.55 -3.92
CA ALA A 142 5.36 -3.40 -4.43
C ALA A 142 4.00 -3.83 -5.01
N ALA A 143 3.97 -4.92 -5.78
CA ALA A 143 2.74 -5.49 -6.33
C ALA A 143 1.80 -6.00 -5.22
N ILE A 144 2.30 -6.74 -4.22
CA ILE A 144 1.50 -7.20 -3.07
C ILE A 144 0.86 -6.02 -2.34
N ARG A 145 1.64 -4.96 -2.07
CA ARG A 145 1.15 -3.74 -1.40
C ARG A 145 0.10 -2.98 -2.23
N ALA A 146 0.23 -2.96 -3.56
CA ALA A 146 -0.77 -2.36 -4.45
C ALA A 146 -2.07 -3.17 -4.48
N LEU A 147 -1.99 -4.50 -4.57
CA LEU A 147 -3.14 -5.40 -4.52
C LEU A 147 -3.92 -5.28 -3.19
N ALA A 148 -3.22 -5.16 -2.06
CA ALA A 148 -3.83 -4.89 -0.75
C ALA A 148 -4.61 -3.56 -0.72
N ARG A 149 -4.03 -2.50 -1.29
CA ARG A 149 -4.72 -1.20 -1.45
C ARG A 149 -5.88 -1.25 -2.45
N GLY A 150 -5.95 -2.28 -3.29
CA GLY A 150 -7.06 -2.54 -4.20
C GLY A 150 -8.41 -2.75 -3.48
N GLY A 151 -8.40 -3.12 -2.20
CA GLY A 151 -9.62 -3.35 -1.40
C GLY A 151 -10.16 -4.78 -1.46
N PHE A 152 -9.34 -5.76 -1.84
CA PHE A 152 -9.69 -7.17 -1.89
C PHE A 152 -9.33 -7.92 -0.60
N LYS A 153 -10.04 -9.01 -0.31
CA LYS A 153 -9.63 -9.95 0.74
C LYS A 153 -8.38 -10.72 0.29
N ILE A 154 -7.26 -10.54 0.98
CA ILE A 154 -6.05 -11.35 0.76
C ILE A 154 -6.16 -12.61 1.62
N GLY A 155 -6.04 -13.77 0.99
CA GLY A 155 -5.92 -15.06 1.68
C GLY A 155 -4.47 -15.45 1.95
N ARG A 156 -4.11 -16.67 1.57
CA ARG A 156 -2.74 -17.19 1.72
C ARG A 156 -1.76 -16.48 0.78
N ILE A 157 -0.53 -16.32 1.24
CA ILE A 157 0.60 -15.80 0.45
C ILE A 157 1.68 -16.88 0.46
N ASP A 158 1.84 -17.57 -0.67
CA ASP A 158 2.76 -18.69 -0.83
C ASP A 158 3.93 -18.29 -1.76
N ASP A 159 5.16 -18.74 -1.45
CA ASP A 159 6.27 -18.71 -2.41
C ASP A 159 6.26 -19.99 -3.24
N VAL A 160 6.07 -19.85 -4.55
CA VAL A 160 6.08 -20.94 -5.54
C VAL A 160 7.30 -20.82 -6.48
N THR A 161 8.37 -20.19 -6.02
CA THR A 161 9.67 -20.19 -6.69
C THR A 161 10.16 -21.64 -6.89
N PRO A 162 10.46 -22.07 -8.13
CA PRO A 162 10.83 -23.46 -8.38
C PRO A 162 12.20 -23.78 -7.79
N ILE A 163 12.22 -24.67 -6.79
CA ILE A 163 13.42 -25.21 -6.15
C ILE A 163 13.65 -26.63 -6.69
N PRO A 164 14.69 -26.87 -7.50
CA PRO A 164 14.99 -28.21 -8.00
C PRO A 164 15.79 -29.00 -6.95
N HIS A 165 15.61 -30.32 -6.92
CA HIS A 165 16.35 -31.22 -6.01
C HIS A 165 17.86 -31.22 -6.30
N ASP A 166 18.24 -31.22 -7.59
CA ASP A 166 19.60 -30.94 -8.06
C ASP A 166 19.53 -29.98 -9.27
N THR A 167 20.60 -29.20 -9.48
CA THR A 167 20.66 -28.15 -10.49
C THR A 167 21.46 -28.55 -11.72
N THR A 168 20.90 -28.27 -12.90
CA THR A 168 21.71 -28.28 -14.13
C THR A 168 22.74 -27.15 -14.12
N ARG A 169 23.75 -27.22 -15.00
CA ARG A 169 24.82 -26.23 -15.08
C ARG A 169 24.28 -24.83 -15.37
N LYS A 170 24.47 -23.91 -14.42
CA LYS A 170 24.08 -22.49 -14.53
C LYS A 170 24.73 -21.81 -15.74
N LYS A 171 24.00 -20.88 -16.37
CA LYS A 171 24.49 -20.06 -17.51
C LYS A 171 25.77 -19.30 -17.13
N GLY A 172 26.89 -19.66 -17.77
CA GLY A 172 28.19 -19.04 -17.58
C GLY A 172 29.36 -20.02 -17.71
N GLY A 173 30.58 -19.49 -17.75
CA GLY A 173 31.80 -20.29 -17.59
C GLY A 173 32.05 -20.67 -16.13
N LYS A 174 33.01 -21.56 -15.87
CA LYS A 174 33.48 -21.89 -14.49
C LYS A 174 33.91 -20.66 -13.69
N ARG A 175 34.35 -19.60 -14.39
CA ARG A 175 34.78 -18.30 -13.85
C ARG A 175 33.65 -17.27 -13.67
N GLY A 176 32.38 -17.67 -13.87
CA GLY A 176 31.21 -16.78 -13.75
C GLY A 176 31.08 -15.73 -14.86
N ARG A 177 30.25 -14.71 -14.60
CA ARG A 177 30.19 -13.49 -15.41
C ARG A 177 31.32 -12.56 -14.97
N ARG A 178 32.13 -12.11 -15.92
CA ARG A 178 33.06 -10.99 -15.73
C ARG A 178 32.38 -9.73 -16.27
N VAL A 179 32.49 -8.65 -15.50
CA VAL A 179 31.97 -7.31 -15.81
C VAL A 179 33.14 -6.36 -15.70
#